data_AF-A0A831WKQ5-F1
#
_entry.id   AF-A0A831WKQ5-F1
#
_cell.length_a   1.000
_cell.length_b   1.000
_cell.length_c   1.000
_cell.angle_alpha   90.00
_cell.angle_beta   90.00
_cell.angle_gamma   90.00
#
_symmetry.space_group_name_H-M   'P 1'
#
loop_
_entity.id
_entity.type
_entity.pdbx_description
1 polymer ?
#
loop_
_entity_poly.entity_id
_entity_poly.type
_entity_poly.pdbx_seq_one_letter_code
_entity_poly.pdbx_strand_id
1 'polypeptide(L)' 'MKRYTLSETARKLSITRQGLYYWIKKGWVKPKRDYRKYPVFTERDIQKIKDWRNKLE' A
#
# COMPACT_ATOMS: atom_id res chain seq x y z
N MET A 1 11.99 -10.61 -6.25
CA MET A 1 11.08 -9.42 -6.33
C MET A 1 11.12 -8.69 -4.99
N LYS A 2 11.43 -7.39 -4.99
CA LYS A 2 11.52 -6.60 -3.74
C LYS A 2 10.13 -6.42 -3.12
N ARG A 3 10.04 -6.62 -1.80
CA ARG A 3 8.83 -6.41 -1.00
C ARG A 3 9.03 -5.19 -0.11
N TYR A 4 7.95 -4.46 0.11
CA TYR A 4 7.90 -3.28 0.95
C TYR A 4 6.89 -3.49 2.06
N THR A 5 7.25 -3.07 3.26
CA THR A 5 6.38 -3.00 4.43
C THR A 5 5.37 -1.87 4.29
N LEU A 6 4.41 -1.83 5.21
CA LEU A 6 3.44 -0.74 5.31
C LEU A 6 4.11 0.65 5.42
N SER A 7 5.15 0.76 6.26
CA SER A 7 5.86 2.03 6.48
C SER A 7 6.61 2.50 5.23
N GLU A 8 7.30 1.58 4.55
CA GLU A 8 8.00 1.88 3.29
C GLU A 8 7.04 2.28 2.18
N THR A 9 5.91 1.57 2.09
CA THR A 9 4.89 1.84 1.08
C THR A 9 4.24 3.21 1.31
N ALA A 10 3.93 3.54 2.56
CA ALA A 10 3.38 4.86 2.91
C ALA A 10 4.34 6.00 2.52
N ARG A 11 5.65 5.84 2.77
CA ARG A 11 6.68 6.79 2.31
C ARG A 11 6.71 6.93 0.79
N LYS A 12 6.66 5.82 0.05
CA LYS A 12 6.64 5.84 -1.43
C LYS A 12 5.38 6.47 -2.03
N LEU A 13 4.28 6.47 -1.29
CA LEU A 13 3.00 7.08 -1.66
C LEU A 13 2.85 8.51 -1.13
N SER A 14 3.84 9.02 -0.39
CA SER A 14 3.81 10.32 0.29
C SER A 14 2.57 10.49 1.19
N ILE A 15 2.21 9.46 1.94
CA ILE A 15 1.10 9.48 2.91
C ILE A 15 1.56 8.94 4.28
N THR A 16 0.74 9.16 5.30
CA THR A 16 0.99 8.59 6.63
C THR A 16 0.74 7.07 6.63
N ARG A 17 1.44 6.35 7.51
CA ARG A 17 1.21 4.91 7.73
C ARG A 17 -0.25 4.64 8.12
N GLN A 18 -0.81 5.50 8.97
CA GLN A 18 -2.20 5.42 9.41
C GLN A 18 -3.17 5.62 8.25
N GLY A 19 -2.88 6.54 7.32
CA GLY A 19 -3.67 6.74 6.10
C GLY A 19 -3.68 5.49 5.21
N LEU A 20 -2.52 4.89 4.97
CA LEU A 20 -2.45 3.62 4.22
C LEU A 20 -3.18 2.49 4.95
N TYR A 21 -3.08 2.42 6.27
CA TYR A 21 -3.82 1.44 7.08
C TYR A 21 -5.33 1.63 6.98
N TYR A 22 -5.80 2.88 6.97
CA TYR A 22 -7.21 3.22 6.77
C TYR A 22 -7.71 2.76 5.40
N TRP A 23 -6.94 2.96 4.32
CA TRP A 23 -7.29 2.45 2.98
C TRP A 23 -7.41 0.93 2.93
N ILE A 24 -6.54 0.21 3.66
CA ILE A 24 -6.63 -1.25 3.80
C ILE A 24 -7.90 -1.64 4.55
N LYS A 25 -8.22 -0.95 5.66
CA LYS A 25 -9.43 -1.18 6.45
C LYS A 25 -10.71 -0.95 5.64
N LYS A 26 -10.72 0.05 4.75
CA LYS A 26 -11.83 0.34 3.83
C LYS A 26 -11.88 -0.60 2.62
N GLY A 27 -10.86 -1.44 2.42
CA GLY A 27 -10.81 -2.39 1.31
C GLY A 27 -10.41 -1.77 -0.04
N TRP A 28 -10.05 -0.48 -0.07
CA TRP A 28 -9.56 0.21 -1.28
C TRP A 28 -8.19 -0.31 -1.72
N VAL A 29 -7.36 -0.70 -0.74
CA VAL A 29 -6.06 -1.32 -0.99
C VAL A 29 -6.04 -2.71 -0.35
N LYS A 30 -5.74 -3.74 -1.15
CA LYS A 30 -5.68 -5.13 -0.69
C LYS A 30 -4.26 -5.68 -0.82
N PRO A 31 -3.43 -5.56 0.24
CA PRO A 31 -2.06 -6.06 0.19
C PRO A 31 -2.03 -7.58 0.34
N LYS A 32 -0.95 -8.19 -0.15
CA LYS A 32 -0.58 -9.54 0.28
C LYS A 32 -0.10 -9.48 1.73
N ARG A 33 -0.07 -10.63 2.40
CA ARG A 33 0.46 -10.74 3.76
C ARG A 33 1.66 -11.68 3.79
N ASP A 34 2.62 -11.38 4.64
CA ASP A 34 3.74 -12.28 4.93
C ASP A 34 3.33 -13.41 5.90
N TYR A 35 4.30 -14.24 6.30
CA TYR A 35 4.09 -15.36 7.24
C TYR A 35 3.65 -14.90 8.64
N ARG A 36 3.94 -13.65 9.02
CA ARG A 36 3.50 -13.01 10.28
C ARG A 36 2.18 -12.26 10.13
N LYS A 37 1.51 -12.41 8.98
CA LYS A 37 0.25 -11.74 8.61
C LYS A 37 0.38 -10.21 8.48
N TYR A 38 1.59 -9.65 8.33
CA TYR A 38 1.79 -8.23 8.07
C TYR A 38 1.58 -7.90 6.58
N PRO A 39 0.99 -6.72 6.27
CA PRO A 39 0.80 -6.30 4.90
C PRO A 39 2.14 -6.01 4.21
N VAL A 40 2.30 -6.60 3.02
CA VAL A 40 3.47 -6.43 2.17
C VAL A 40 3.05 -6.07 0.74
N PHE A 41 3.86 -5.23 0.12
CA PHE A 41 3.60 -4.64 -1.19
C PHE A 41 4.76 -4.89 -2.13
N THR A 42 4.48 -5.03 -3.41
CA THR A 42 5.48 -5.02 -4.47
C THR A 42 5.50 -3.66 -5.16
N GLU A 43 6.55 -3.36 -5.94
CA GLU A 43 6.58 -2.11 -6.73
C GLU A 43 5.35 -1.99 -7.64
N ARG A 44 4.87 -3.10 -8.21
CA ARG A 44 3.66 -3.15 -9.05
C ARG A 44 2.40 -2.79 -8.26
N ASP A 45 2.29 -3.21 -7.00
CA ASP A 45 1.15 -2.85 -6.16
C ASP A 45 1.17 -1.36 -5.85
N ILE A 46 2.35 -0.81 -5.56
CA ILE A 46 2.52 0.63 -5.29
C ILE A 46 2.14 1.45 -6.52
N GLN A 47 2.57 1.04 -7.71
CA GLN A 47 2.21 1.73 -8.95
C GLN A 47 0.69 1.71 -9.19
N LYS A 48 0.03 0.56 -9.02
CA LYS A 48 -1.43 0.46 -9.13
C LYS A 48 -2.16 1.39 -8.17
N ILE A 49 -1.66 1.53 -6.93
CA ILE A 49 -2.26 2.44 -5.94
C ILE A 49 -2.09 3.90 -6.40
N LYS A 50 -0.92 4.28 -6.94
CA LYS A 50 -0.70 5.61 -7.52
C LYS A 50 -1.65 5.88 -8.69
N ASP A 51 -1.74 4.94 -9.62
CA ASP A 51 -2.60 5.08 -10.81
C ASP A 51 -4.07 5.20 -10.42
N TRP A 52 -4.52 4.43 -9.41
CA TRP A 52 -5.87 4.56 -8.87
C TRP A 52 -6.09 5.93 -8.22
N ARG A 53 -5.15 6.40 -7.39
CA ARG A 53 -5.24 7.71 -6.73
C ARG A 53 -5.33 8.85 -7.74
N ASN A 54 -4.53 8.80 -8.80
CA ASN A 54 -4.51 9.83 -9.85
C ASN A 54 -5.81 9.88 -10.67
N LYS A 55 -6.65 8.84 -10.64
CA LYS A 55 -7.96 8.83 -11.32
C LYS A 55 -9.09 9.42 -10.46
N LEU A 56 -8.81 9.74 -9.20
CA LEU A 56 -9.77 10.38 -8.29
C LEU A 56 -9.66 11.91 -8.34
N GLU A 57 -8.58 12.43 -8.92
CA GLU A 57 -8.41 13.84 -9.29
C GLU A 57 -9.04 14.11 -10.65
#